data_AF-A0A1W9P3S1-F1
#
_entry.id   AF-A0A1W9P3S1-F1
#
_cell.length_a   1.000
_cell.length_b   1.000
_cell.length_c   1.000
_cell.angle_alpha   90.00
_cell.angle_beta   90.00
_cell.angle_gamma   90.00
#
_symmetry.space_group_name_H-M   'P 1'
#
loop_
_entity.id
_entity.type
_entity.pdbx_description
1 polymer ?
#
loop_
_entity_poly.entity_id
_entity_poly.type
_entity_poly.pdbx_seq_one_letter_code
_entity_poly.pdbx_strand_id
1 'polypeptide(L)'
;MDYKKISDIFHTLSNVNRLRLLVYISKEDRTMSDLCEYMAISRPAIINHLNVLISENLIEEVLTKSSRMYKQYKITELGERITSDIKMIEKELEKKKEEESNDLFLIVKPALDRDVGKGIARINKLGRSFLKVKIGDEIELKIEGRSIYLPVARAYDTDSDKWIVRIEKKYRDMLGIRCGEKVIVRKRKI
;
A
#
# COMPACT_ATOMS: atom_id res chain seq x y z
N MET A 1 13.95 8.23 -27.15
CA MET A 1 13.06 8.52 -26.01
C MET A 1 13.48 9.86 -25.44
N ASP A 2 12.57 10.82 -25.32
CA ASP A 2 12.89 12.15 -24.79
C ASP A 2 12.87 12.13 -23.26
N TYR A 3 14.01 11.78 -22.67
CA TYR A 3 14.17 11.69 -21.21
C TYR A 3 14.00 13.04 -20.52
N LYS A 4 14.29 14.16 -21.21
CA LYS A 4 14.12 15.49 -20.64
C LYS A 4 12.65 15.80 -20.45
N LYS A 5 11.82 15.58 -21.48
CA LYS A 5 10.37 15.82 -21.39
C LYS A 5 9.71 14.94 -20.32
N ILE A 6 10.16 13.69 -20.19
CA ILE A 6 9.68 12.80 -19.12
C ILE A 6 10.09 13.32 -17.73
N SER A 7 11.33 13.77 -17.57
CA SER A 7 11.81 14.37 -16.32
C SER A 7 11.04 15.62 -15.94
N ASP A 8 10.69 16.47 -16.90
CA ASP A 8 9.92 17.71 -16.68
C ASP A 8 8.50 17.40 -16.17
N ILE A 9 7.86 16.36 -16.73
CA ILE A 9 6.57 15.86 -16.24
C ILE A 9 6.70 15.34 -14.80
N PHE A 10 7.70 14.51 -14.50
CA PHE A 10 7.91 14.02 -13.13
C PHE A 10 8.19 15.15 -12.14
N HIS A 11 9.01 16.13 -12.53
CA HIS A 11 9.28 17.31 -11.72
C HIS A 11 8.00 18.10 -11.45
N THR A 12 7.13 18.26 -12.46
CA THR A 12 5.81 18.87 -12.31
C THR A 12 4.92 18.07 -11.35
N LEU A 13 4.86 16.76 -11.50
CA LEU A 13 4.00 15.91 -10.67
C LEU A 13 4.56 15.64 -9.27
N SER A 14 5.81 15.97 -8.99
CA SER A 14 6.38 15.84 -7.63
C SER A 14 5.69 16.72 -6.56
N ASN A 15 4.91 17.73 -6.98
CA ASN A 15 4.19 18.60 -6.06
C ASN A 15 2.78 18.06 -5.76
N VAL A 16 2.49 17.86 -4.47
CA VAL A 16 1.22 17.28 -3.98
C VAL A 16 0.00 18.09 -4.43
N ASN A 17 0.06 19.42 -4.46
CA ASN A 17 -1.08 20.24 -4.87
C ASN A 17 -1.36 20.12 -6.36
N ARG A 18 -0.31 20.02 -7.20
CA ARG A 18 -0.46 19.79 -8.64
C ARG A 18 -1.07 18.41 -8.93
N LEU A 19 -0.63 17.37 -8.22
CA LEU A 19 -1.25 16.05 -8.29
C LEU A 19 -2.74 16.08 -7.90
N ARG A 20 -3.08 16.73 -6.78
CA ARG A 20 -4.46 16.86 -6.32
C ARG A 20 -5.34 17.55 -7.35
N LEU A 21 -4.87 18.68 -7.90
CA LEU A 21 -5.58 19.41 -8.95
C LEU A 21 -5.79 18.54 -10.20
N LEU A 22 -4.73 17.88 -10.69
CA LEU A 22 -4.80 17.02 -11.87
C LEU A 22 -5.83 15.91 -11.69
N VAL A 23 -5.77 15.18 -10.56
CA VAL A 23 -6.70 14.10 -10.25
C VAL A 23 -8.13 14.63 -10.08
N TYR A 24 -8.32 15.80 -9.48
CA TYR A 24 -9.64 16.39 -9.30
C TYR A 24 -10.28 16.86 -10.61
N ILE A 25 -9.49 17.45 -11.52
CA ILE A 25 -9.92 17.87 -12.86
C ILE A 25 -10.17 16.66 -13.76
N SER A 26 -9.42 15.56 -13.59
CA SER A 26 -9.62 14.33 -14.39
C SER A 26 -11.00 13.68 -14.22
N LYS A 27 -11.77 14.07 -13.20
CA LYS A 27 -13.11 13.50 -12.94
C LYS A 27 -14.20 14.21 -13.75
N GLU A 28 -14.06 15.51 -13.93
CA GLU A 28 -14.97 16.38 -14.68
C GLU A 28 -14.36 17.79 -14.75
N ASP A 29 -14.79 18.56 -15.74
CA ASP A 29 -14.31 19.94 -15.97
C ASP A 29 -14.57 20.84 -14.75
N ARG A 30 -13.59 21.67 -14.38
CA ARG A 30 -13.64 22.49 -13.17
C ARG A 30 -13.55 23.98 -13.44
N THR A 31 -14.30 24.79 -12.71
CA THR A 31 -14.12 26.24 -12.65
C THR A 31 -13.10 26.62 -11.57
N MET A 32 -12.59 27.85 -11.62
CA MET A 32 -11.73 28.37 -10.54
C MET A 32 -12.44 28.35 -9.17
N SER A 33 -13.77 28.51 -9.12
CA SER A 33 -14.52 28.43 -7.86
C SER A 33 -14.47 27.02 -7.27
N ASP A 34 -14.73 26.00 -8.09
CA ASP A 34 -14.66 24.59 -7.67
C ASP A 34 -13.25 24.24 -7.14
N LEU A 35 -12.22 24.75 -7.82
CA LEU A 35 -10.83 24.54 -7.39
C LEU A 35 -10.52 25.25 -6.07
N CYS A 36 -11.02 26.47 -5.85
CA CYS A 36 -10.84 27.19 -4.58
C CYS A 36 -11.57 26.49 -3.42
N GLU A 37 -12.75 25.92 -3.67
CA GLU A 37 -13.51 25.17 -2.66
C GLU A 37 -12.82 23.84 -2.30
N TYR A 38 -12.26 23.16 -3.29
CA TYR A 38 -11.57 21.88 -3.08
C TYR A 38 -10.19 22.05 -2.40
N MET A 39 -9.48 23.14 -2.71
CA MET A 39 -8.09 23.31 -2.31
C MET A 39 -7.95 24.18 -1.05
N ALA A 40 -7.22 23.69 -0.05
CA ALA A 40 -6.87 24.46 1.15
C ALA A 40 -5.68 25.42 0.93
N ILE A 41 -5.64 26.13 -0.20
CA ILE A 41 -4.59 27.10 -0.56
C ILE A 41 -5.18 28.33 -1.24
N SER A 42 -4.42 29.43 -1.26
CA SER A 42 -4.89 30.69 -1.84
C SER A 42 -5.10 30.59 -3.37
N ARG A 43 -6.03 31.39 -3.89
CA ARG A 43 -6.31 31.48 -5.33
C ARG A 43 -5.06 31.79 -6.18
N PRO A 44 -4.15 32.72 -5.81
CA PRO A 44 -2.91 32.93 -6.56
C PRO A 44 -2.03 31.68 -6.60
N ALA A 45 -1.96 30.90 -5.52
CA ALA A 45 -1.21 29.64 -5.50
C ALA A 45 -1.82 28.59 -6.44
N ILE A 46 -3.15 28.49 -6.48
CA ILE A 46 -3.86 27.61 -7.43
C ILE A 46 -3.53 28.00 -8.87
N ILE A 47 -3.60 29.30 -9.22
CA ILE A 47 -3.27 29.80 -10.56
C ILE A 47 -1.84 29.42 -10.94
N ASN A 48 -0.87 29.59 -10.04
CA ASN A 48 0.51 29.19 -10.30
C ASN A 48 0.63 27.69 -10.59
N HIS A 49 -0.06 26.84 -9.83
CA HIS A 49 -0.07 25.40 -10.08
C HIS A 49 -0.72 25.03 -11.42
N LEU A 50 -1.85 25.66 -11.77
CA LEU A 50 -2.53 25.43 -13.04
C LEU A 50 -1.68 25.84 -14.24
N ASN A 51 -1.00 26.99 -14.17
CA ASN A 51 -0.12 27.45 -15.24
C ASN A 51 0.98 26.43 -15.55
N VAL A 52 1.55 25.77 -14.53
CA VAL A 52 2.54 24.73 -14.76
C VAL A 52 1.93 23.48 -15.39
N LEU A 53 0.75 23.04 -14.92
CA LEU A 53 0.04 21.91 -15.51
C LEU A 53 -0.37 22.16 -16.97
N ILE A 54 -0.75 23.40 -17.31
CA ILE A 54 -1.04 23.83 -18.68
C ILE A 54 0.23 23.83 -19.53
N SER A 55 1.35 24.35 -19.01
CA SER A 55 2.61 24.40 -19.75
C SER A 55 3.16 23.02 -20.12
N GLU A 56 2.82 22.00 -19.31
CA GLU A 56 3.17 20.60 -19.59
C GLU A 56 2.10 19.84 -20.38
N ASN A 57 1.07 20.54 -20.88
CA ASN A 57 -0.05 19.95 -21.63
C ASN A 57 -0.72 18.80 -20.86
N LEU A 58 -0.90 18.97 -19.54
CA LEU A 58 -1.62 18.01 -18.71
C LEU A 58 -3.08 18.41 -18.55
N ILE A 59 -3.35 19.71 -18.47
CA ILE A 59 -4.69 20.29 -18.48
C ILE A 59 -4.73 21.43 -19.50
N GLU A 60 -5.93 21.87 -19.85
CA GLU A 60 -6.16 23.03 -20.69
C GLU A 60 -7.19 23.98 -20.07
N GLU A 61 -7.07 25.27 -20.38
CA GLU A 61 -8.07 26.28 -20.02
C GLU A 61 -8.98 26.54 -21.22
N VAL A 62 -10.29 26.36 -21.03
CA VAL A 62 -11.32 26.50 -22.07
C VAL A 62 -12.33 27.55 -21.65
N LEU A 63 -12.69 28.44 -22.58
CA LEU A 63 -13.79 29.37 -22.42
C LEU A 63 -15.11 28.70 -22.82
N THR A 64 -15.98 28.49 -21.85
CA THR A 64 -17.28 27.84 -22.06
C THR A 64 -18.40 28.87 -22.06
N LYS A 65 -19.34 28.69 -23.00
CA LYS A 65 -20.54 29.52 -23.12
C LYS A 65 -21.76 28.72 -22.64
N SER A 66 -22.39 29.19 -21.57
CA SER A 66 -23.70 28.71 -21.14
C SER A 66 -24.68 29.89 -21.15
N SER A 67 -24.83 30.60 -20.02
CA SER A 67 -25.58 31.86 -19.91
C SER A 67 -24.68 33.10 -19.91
N ARG A 68 -23.42 32.94 -19.48
CA ARG A 68 -22.33 33.93 -19.54
C ARG A 68 -21.06 33.20 -19.96
N MET A 69 -20.05 33.93 -20.42
CA MET A 69 -18.73 33.36 -20.69
C MET A 69 -18.02 33.10 -19.37
N TYR A 70 -17.51 31.88 -19.18
CA TYR A 70 -16.73 31.52 -18.00
C TYR A 70 -15.57 30.58 -18.36
N LYS A 71 -14.54 30.56 -17.51
CA LYS A 71 -13.36 29.71 -17.70
C LYS A 71 -13.54 28.38 -16.99
N GLN A 72 -13.18 27.30 -17.68
CA GLN A 72 -13.08 25.96 -17.12
C GLN A 72 -11.71 25.37 -17.42
N TYR A 73 -11.29 24.45 -16.56
CA TYR A 73 -10.08 23.66 -16.70
C TYR A 73 -10.49 22.23 -17.02
N LYS A 74 -9.94 21.70 -18.11
CA LYS A 74 -10.22 20.36 -18.61
C LYS A 74 -8.95 19.53 -18.61
N ILE A 75 -9.09 18.22 -18.46
CA ILE A 75 -7.98 17.29 -18.61
C ILE A 75 -7.68 17.12 -20.11
N THR A 76 -6.40 17.03 -20.46
CA THR A 76 -5.98 16.67 -21.84
C THR A 76 -5.86 15.15 -21.98
N GLU A 77 -5.72 14.63 -23.19
CA GLU A 77 -5.47 13.19 -23.42
C GLU A 77 -4.19 12.71 -22.69
N LEU A 78 -3.12 13.51 -22.68
CA LEU A 78 -1.90 13.19 -21.95
C LEU A 78 -2.15 13.18 -20.43
N GLY A 79 -2.88 14.17 -19.93
CA GLY A 79 -3.28 14.24 -18.53
C GLY A 79 -4.13 13.04 -18.08
N GLU A 80 -5.04 12.56 -18.94
CA GLU A 80 -5.86 11.37 -18.66
C GLU A 80 -5.00 10.11 -18.52
N ARG A 81 -4.10 9.87 -19.48
CA ARG A 81 -3.17 8.73 -19.45
C ARG A 81 -2.35 8.71 -18.17
N ILE A 82 -1.72 9.83 -17.84
CA ILE A 82 -0.91 9.98 -16.64
C ILE A 82 -1.76 9.79 -15.37
N THR A 83 -2.98 10.33 -15.34
CA THR A 83 -3.87 10.18 -14.18
C THR A 83 -4.31 8.73 -13.98
N SER A 84 -4.50 7.98 -15.07
CA SER A 84 -4.73 6.53 -15.00
C SER A 84 -3.55 5.80 -14.36
N ASP A 85 -2.33 6.10 -14.80
CA ASP A 85 -1.11 5.50 -14.26
C ASP A 85 -0.93 5.83 -12.77
N ILE A 86 -1.20 7.08 -12.37
CA ILE A 86 -1.17 7.50 -10.96
C ILE A 86 -2.15 6.67 -10.11
N LYS A 87 -3.39 6.46 -10.59
CA LYS A 87 -4.39 5.65 -9.88
C LYS A 87 -3.98 4.18 -9.75
N MET A 88 -3.30 3.64 -10.77
CA MET A 88 -2.75 2.29 -10.71
C MET A 88 -1.66 2.19 -9.63
N ILE A 89 -0.73 3.14 -9.62
CA ILE A 89 0.34 3.21 -8.62
C ILE A 89 -0.25 3.34 -7.20
N GLU A 90 -1.24 4.21 -7.00
CA GLU A 90 -1.93 4.36 -5.72
C GLU A 90 -2.51 3.03 -5.22
N LYS A 91 -3.22 2.30 -6.09
CA LYS A 91 -3.77 0.98 -5.77
C LYS A 91 -2.70 -0.06 -5.44
N GLU A 92 -1.55 -0.02 -6.11
CA GLU A 92 -0.41 -0.90 -5.80
C GLU A 92 0.21 -0.56 -4.44
N LEU A 93 0.32 0.73 -4.11
CA LEU A 93 0.82 1.18 -2.81
C LEU A 93 -0.13 0.79 -1.68
N GLU A 94 -1.45 0.89 -1.88
CA GLU A 94 -2.46 0.42 -0.94
C GLU A 94 -2.36 -1.09 -0.69
N LYS A 95 -2.25 -1.89 -1.77
CA LYS A 95 -2.04 -3.34 -1.64
C LYS A 95 -0.77 -3.69 -0.87
N LYS A 96 0.34 -2.99 -1.13
CA LYS A 96 1.59 -3.21 -0.38
C LYS A 96 1.43 -2.87 1.10
N LYS A 97 0.74 -1.78 1.42
CA LYS A 97 0.42 -1.42 2.82
C LYS A 97 -0.47 -2.46 3.50
N GLU A 98 -1.47 -2.99 2.79
CA GLU A 98 -2.29 -4.07 3.31
C GLU A 98 -1.47 -5.34 3.55
N GLU A 99 -0.55 -5.68 2.64
CA GLU A 99 0.35 -6.82 2.83
C GLU A 99 1.28 -6.62 4.03
N GLU A 100 1.91 -5.46 4.17
CA GLU A 100 2.73 -5.11 5.34
C GLU A 100 1.90 -5.06 6.63
N SER A 101 0.67 -4.55 6.59
CA SER A 101 -0.23 -4.54 7.75
C SER A 101 -0.70 -5.93 8.16
N ASN A 102 -0.64 -6.92 7.27
CA ASN A 102 -0.96 -8.31 7.58
C ASN A 102 0.26 -9.11 8.07
N ASP A 103 1.44 -8.48 8.15
CA ASP A 103 2.65 -9.11 8.67
C ASP A 103 2.67 -9.05 10.18
N LEU A 104 2.67 -10.24 10.78
CA LEU A 104 2.90 -10.36 12.21
C LEU A 104 4.34 -10.83 12.46
N PHE A 105 5.13 -10.00 13.13
CA PHE A 105 6.49 -10.33 13.53
C PHE A 105 6.46 -11.11 14.85
N LEU A 106 6.89 -12.37 14.84
CA LEU A 106 6.96 -13.21 16.03
C LEU A 106 8.39 -13.67 16.30
N ILE A 107 8.76 -13.82 17.57
CA ILE A 107 10.04 -14.41 17.97
C ILE A 107 9.95 -15.93 17.91
N VAL A 108 10.91 -16.56 17.24
CA VAL A 108 10.98 -18.01 17.10
C VAL A 108 11.42 -18.65 18.42
N LYS A 109 10.63 -19.60 18.91
CA LYS A 109 10.94 -20.46 20.05
C LYS A 109 10.90 -21.93 19.64
N PRO A 110 11.62 -22.83 20.34
CA PRO A 110 11.55 -24.24 20.05
C PRO A 110 10.15 -24.79 20.36
N ALA A 111 9.68 -25.71 19.51
CA ALA A 111 8.59 -26.60 19.85
C ALA A 111 8.92 -27.38 21.15
N LEU A 112 7.90 -27.69 21.94
CA LEU A 112 8.06 -28.59 23.09
C LEU A 112 8.03 -30.04 22.59
N ASP A 113 8.56 -30.98 23.37
CA ASP A 113 8.69 -32.39 22.99
C ASP A 113 7.37 -33.01 22.51
N ARG A 114 6.25 -32.64 23.15
CA ARG A 114 4.90 -33.10 22.78
C ARG A 114 4.40 -32.63 21.42
N ASP A 115 5.08 -31.68 20.78
CA ASP A 115 4.76 -31.16 19.45
C ASP A 115 5.70 -31.68 18.36
N VAL A 116 6.75 -32.40 18.73
CA VAL A 116 7.71 -32.97 17.77
C VAL A 116 6.98 -33.98 16.87
N GLY A 117 7.19 -33.87 15.56
CA GLY A 117 6.58 -34.71 14.53
C GLY A 117 5.18 -34.28 14.11
N LYS A 118 4.59 -33.23 14.70
CA LYS A 118 3.22 -32.80 14.38
C LYS A 118 3.13 -31.82 13.22
N GLY A 119 4.23 -31.15 12.86
CA GLY A 119 4.21 -30.21 11.74
C GLY A 119 3.32 -29.01 11.95
N ILE A 120 3.25 -28.47 13.17
CA ILE A 120 2.37 -27.35 13.55
C ILE A 120 3.18 -26.13 13.99
N ALA A 121 2.58 -24.94 13.86
CA ALA A 121 3.06 -23.70 14.46
C ALA A 121 2.11 -23.24 15.57
N ARG A 122 2.61 -23.08 16.80
CA ARG A 122 1.80 -22.57 17.91
C ARG A 122 1.90 -21.06 18.04
N ILE A 123 0.74 -20.39 18.00
CA ILE A 123 0.59 -18.93 18.14
C ILE A 123 -0.52 -18.61 19.15
N ASN A 124 -0.34 -17.52 19.88
CA ASN A 124 -1.31 -17.07 20.89
C ASN A 124 -2.61 -16.53 20.27
N LYS A 125 -3.61 -16.28 21.12
CA LYS A 125 -4.93 -15.81 20.67
C LYS A 125 -4.85 -14.45 19.95
N LEU A 126 -4.03 -13.53 20.47
CA LEU A 126 -3.85 -12.20 19.88
C LEU A 126 -3.25 -12.28 18.47
N GLY A 127 -2.17 -13.05 18.29
CA GLY A 127 -1.54 -13.23 16.98
C GLY A 127 -2.47 -13.88 15.95
N ARG A 128 -3.25 -14.88 16.36
CA ARG A 128 -4.28 -15.48 15.47
C ARG A 128 -5.38 -14.51 15.08
N SER A 129 -5.82 -13.67 16.03
CA SER A 129 -6.83 -12.64 15.77
C SER A 129 -6.31 -11.59 14.79
N PHE A 130 -5.05 -11.17 14.95
CA PHE A 130 -4.38 -10.24 14.04
C PHE A 130 -4.30 -10.82 12.62
N LEU A 131 -3.85 -12.08 12.50
CA LEU A 131 -3.75 -12.79 11.22
C LEU A 131 -5.10 -13.24 10.64
N LYS A 132 -6.20 -13.10 11.39
CA LYS A 132 -7.55 -13.58 11.02
C LYS A 132 -7.55 -15.06 10.60
N VAL A 133 -6.91 -15.91 11.40
CA VAL A 133 -6.79 -17.37 11.21
C VAL A 133 -7.40 -18.15 12.36
N LYS A 134 -7.98 -19.31 12.05
CA LYS A 134 -8.48 -20.29 13.01
C LYS A 134 -7.43 -21.37 13.29
N ILE A 135 -7.69 -22.21 14.29
CA ILE A 135 -6.87 -23.40 14.53
C ILE A 135 -7.05 -24.35 13.33
N GLY A 136 -5.94 -24.88 12.81
CA GLY A 136 -5.92 -25.75 11.63
C GLY A 136 -5.70 -25.00 10.31
N ASP A 137 -6.00 -23.70 10.25
CA ASP A 137 -5.65 -22.87 9.08
C ASP A 137 -4.13 -22.84 8.91
N GLU A 138 -3.67 -22.74 7.66
CA GLU A 138 -2.24 -22.61 7.37
C GLU A 138 -1.79 -21.15 7.39
N ILE A 139 -0.61 -20.95 7.98
CA ILE A 139 0.11 -19.68 7.95
C ILE A 139 1.41 -19.85 7.18
N GLU A 140 1.84 -18.77 6.54
CA GLU A 140 3.16 -18.64 5.97
C GLU A 140 4.12 -18.09 7.04
N LEU A 141 5.23 -18.78 7.25
CA LEU A 141 6.38 -18.28 8.00
C LEU A 141 7.47 -17.92 7.00
N LYS A 142 7.90 -16.66 7.01
CA LYS A 142 8.79 -16.11 5.98
C LYS A 142 10.00 -15.40 6.60
N ILE A 143 11.14 -15.61 5.97
CA ILE A 143 12.33 -14.78 6.09
C ILE A 143 12.79 -14.34 4.69
N GLU A 144 13.84 -13.55 4.60
CA GLU A 144 14.38 -13.12 3.30
C GLU A 144 14.71 -14.33 2.41
N GLY A 145 14.04 -14.41 1.25
CA GLY A 145 14.24 -15.47 0.25
C GLY A 145 13.72 -16.86 0.59
N ARG A 146 13.13 -17.11 1.78
CA ARG A 146 12.62 -18.45 2.18
C ARG A 146 11.29 -18.37 2.90
N SER A 147 10.39 -19.28 2.58
CA SER A 147 9.13 -19.44 3.31
C SER A 147 8.73 -20.91 3.48
N ILE A 148 7.94 -21.16 4.52
CA ILE A 148 7.31 -22.46 4.79
C ILE A 148 5.86 -22.23 5.19
N TYR A 149 5.03 -23.25 5.04
CA TYR A 149 3.63 -23.22 5.45
C TYR A 149 3.41 -24.25 6.56
N LEU A 150 2.75 -23.82 7.64
CA LEU A 150 2.40 -24.71 8.75
C LEU A 150 0.98 -24.46 9.23
N PRO A 151 0.22 -25.51 9.58
CA PRO A 151 -1.06 -25.38 10.26
C PRO A 151 -0.90 -24.75 11.66
N VAL A 152 -1.83 -23.87 11.99
CA VAL A 152 -1.85 -23.14 13.26
C VAL A 152 -2.42 -24.00 14.37
N ALA A 153 -1.70 -24.08 15.48
CA ALA A 153 -2.16 -24.67 16.74
C ALA A 153 -2.25 -23.61 17.85
N ARG A 154 -3.03 -23.91 18.90
CA ARG A 154 -3.15 -23.04 20.07
C ARG A 154 -1.81 -22.90 20.80
N ALA A 155 -1.41 -21.70 21.21
CA ALA A 155 -0.31 -21.52 22.16
C ALA A 155 -0.55 -22.27 23.48
N TYR A 156 0.52 -22.45 24.24
CA TYR A 156 0.42 -22.88 25.62
C TYR A 156 -0.08 -21.74 26.49
N ASP A 157 -0.74 -22.07 27.61
CA ASP A 157 -1.29 -21.07 28.51
C ASP A 157 -0.19 -20.12 29.01
N THR A 158 1.02 -20.65 29.24
CA THR A 158 2.24 -19.92 29.62
C THR A 158 2.82 -19.00 28.54
N ASP A 159 2.30 -19.06 27.31
CA ASP A 159 2.73 -18.25 26.16
C ASP A 159 1.60 -17.34 25.63
N SER A 160 0.48 -17.25 26.34
CA SER A 160 -0.74 -16.56 25.87
C SER A 160 -0.54 -15.06 25.60
N ASP A 161 0.35 -14.42 26.34
CA ASP A 161 0.68 -13.00 26.30
C ASP A 161 1.95 -12.68 25.50
N LYS A 162 2.62 -13.70 24.96
CA LYS A 162 3.92 -13.56 24.29
C LYS A 162 3.79 -13.47 22.78
N TRP A 163 4.55 -12.55 22.18
CA TRP A 163 4.72 -12.44 20.72
C TRP A 163 5.73 -13.46 20.19
N ILE A 164 5.45 -14.75 20.40
CA ILE A 164 6.30 -15.85 19.98
C ILE A 164 5.56 -16.80 19.04
N VAL A 165 6.32 -17.54 18.24
CA VAL A 165 5.86 -18.71 17.53
C VAL A 165 6.75 -19.90 17.89
N ARG A 166 6.12 -21.04 18.23
CA ARG A 166 6.86 -22.28 18.45
C ARG A 166 6.77 -23.19 17.25
N ILE A 167 7.93 -23.58 16.73
CA ILE A 167 8.09 -24.49 15.59
C ILE A 167 9.23 -25.48 15.82
N GLU A 168 9.11 -26.66 15.22
CA GLU A 168 10.11 -27.72 15.35
C GLU A 168 11.43 -27.34 14.66
N LYS A 169 12.51 -28.02 15.07
CA LYS A 169 13.86 -27.78 14.51
C LYS A 169 13.89 -27.98 13.00
N LYS A 170 13.25 -29.05 12.47
CA LYS A 170 13.19 -29.34 11.03
C LYS A 170 12.74 -28.12 10.20
N TYR A 171 11.69 -27.43 10.65
CA TYR A 171 11.13 -26.26 9.96
C TYR A 171 11.98 -25.01 10.13
N ARG A 172 12.62 -24.85 11.30
CA ARG A 172 13.61 -23.80 11.52
C ARG A 172 14.81 -23.96 10.61
N ASP A 173 15.29 -25.19 10.43
CA ASP A 173 16.42 -25.51 9.56
C ASP A 173 16.07 -25.27 8.08
N MET A 174 14.85 -25.60 7.66
CA MET A 174 14.33 -25.27 6.32
C MET A 174 14.29 -23.75 6.07
N LEU A 175 13.82 -22.98 7.05
CA LEU A 175 13.87 -21.52 6.98
C LEU A 175 15.29 -20.99 7.10
N GLY A 176 16.19 -21.67 7.80
CA GLY A 176 17.52 -21.13 8.17
C GLY A 176 17.48 -20.11 9.31
N ILE A 177 16.51 -20.22 10.21
CA ILE A 177 16.29 -19.28 11.33
C ILE A 177 16.65 -19.89 12.69
N ARG A 178 17.28 -19.11 13.58
CA ARG A 178 17.63 -19.54 14.94
C ARG A 178 16.54 -19.19 15.95
N CYS A 179 16.53 -19.89 17.09
CA CYS A 179 15.66 -19.51 18.20
C CYS A 179 16.07 -18.13 18.74
N GLY A 180 15.09 -17.27 19.01
CA GLY A 180 15.29 -15.89 19.45
C GLY A 180 15.24 -14.86 18.32
N GLU A 181 15.36 -15.28 17.06
CA GLU A 181 15.22 -14.41 15.90
C GLU A 181 13.74 -14.16 15.55
N LYS A 182 13.48 -13.08 14.83
CA LYS A 182 12.13 -12.72 14.37
C LYS A 182 11.83 -13.38 13.03
N VAL A 183 10.60 -13.87 12.89
CA VAL A 183 10.03 -14.37 11.64
C VAL A 183 8.80 -13.57 11.26
N ILE A 184 8.60 -13.34 9.97
CA ILE A 184 7.38 -12.73 9.44
C ILE A 184 6.33 -13.84 9.34
N VAL A 185 5.15 -13.62 9.92
CA VAL A 185 4.03 -14.55 9.86
C VAL A 185 2.88 -13.90 9.11
N ARG A 186 2.32 -14.60 8.13
CA ARG A 186 1.19 -14.15 7.31
C ARG A 186 0.13 -15.23 7.22
N LYS A 187 -1.11 -14.85 6.96
CA LYS A 187 -2.14 -15.81 6.55
C LYS A 187 -1.81 -16.32 5.14
N ARG A 188 -1.88 -17.64 4.92
CA ARG A 188 -1.75 -18.20 3.56
C ARG A 188 -2.91 -17.69 2.70
N LYS A 189 -2.60 -17.01 1.59
CA LYS A 189 -3.58 -16.71 0.53
C LYS A 189 -3.72 -18.00 -0.31
N ILE A 190 -4.89 -18.62 -0.28
CA ILE A 190 -5.29 -19.72 -1.20
C ILE A 190 -6.06 -19.08 -2.36
#